data_AF-A0A3L6RX73-F1
#
_entry.id   AF-A0A3L6RX73-F1
#
_cell.length_a   1.000
_cell.length_b   1.000
_cell.length_c   1.000
_cell.angle_alpha   90.00
_cell.angle_beta   90.00
_cell.angle_gamma   90.00
#
_symmetry.space_group_name_H-M   'P 1'
#
loop_
_entity.id
_entity.type
_entity.pdbx_description
1 polymer ?
#
loop_
_entity_poly.entity_id
_entity_poly.type
_entity_poly.pdbx_seq_one_letter_code
_entity_poly.pdbx_strand_id
1 'polypeptide(L)'
;MSSSGSTYIPWNKVRAQVPLGNQVPMCFCGSLCKLMESKVLGDDFGMRYFMCRNYEYDPPKCRGKDRPMWLDTEQSQQDKDWVEREARWARERWQRMLHEE
;
A
#
# COMPACT_ATOMS: atom_id res chain seq x y z
N MET A 1 -0.54 -15.96 -26.07
CA MET A 1 0.12 -14.83 -25.40
C MET A 1 -0.65 -14.53 -24.13
N SER A 2 -0.24 -15.11 -23.00
CA SER A 2 -0.92 -14.87 -21.73
C SER A 2 -0.58 -13.47 -21.25
N SER A 3 -1.57 -12.59 -21.25
CA SER A 3 -1.46 -11.28 -20.60
C SER A 3 -1.17 -11.51 -19.13
N SER A 4 0.07 -11.26 -18.71
CA SER A 4 0.44 -11.13 -17.30
C SER A 4 -0.19 -9.85 -16.77
N GLY A 5 -1.53 -9.83 -16.68
CA GLY A 5 -2.27 -8.85 -15.90
C GLY A 5 -1.82 -9.03 -14.46
N SER A 6 -0.82 -8.23 -14.07
CA SER A 6 -0.32 -8.14 -12.71
C SER A 6 -1.51 -8.10 -11.76
N THR A 7 -1.71 -9.19 -11.01
CA THR A 7 -2.70 -9.35 -9.94
C THR A 7 -2.29 -8.48 -8.74
N TYR A 8 -1.96 -7.22 -8.97
CA TYR A 8 -1.83 -6.23 -7.91
C TYR A 8 -3.24 -5.74 -7.59
N ILE A 9 -3.94 -6.60 -6.87
CA ILE A 9 -5.29 -6.41 -6.35
C ILE A 9 -5.32 -5.05 -5.61
N PRO A 10 -6.10 -4.04 -6.08
CA PRO A 10 -6.19 -2.71 -5.45
C PRO A 10 -6.81 -2.72 -4.05
N TRP A 11 -7.31 -3.86 -3.58
CA TRP A 11 -8.12 -4.02 -2.37
C TRP A 11 -7.33 -3.74 -1.09
N ASN A 12 -6.01 -3.79 -1.16
CA ASN A 12 -5.13 -3.49 -0.03
C ASN A 12 -4.75 -2.01 0.03
N LYS A 13 -5.49 -1.11 -0.65
CA LYS A 13 -5.28 0.34 -0.60
C LYS A 13 -6.61 1.01 -0.31
N VAL A 14 -6.78 1.52 0.91
CA VAL A 14 -8.02 2.16 1.33
C VAL A 14 -7.88 3.68 1.28
N ARG A 15 -8.98 4.37 0.99
CA ARG A 15 -8.96 5.84 0.96
C ARG A 15 -8.93 6.36 2.39
N ALA A 16 -7.99 7.25 2.68
CA ALA A 16 -7.88 7.92 3.98
C ALA A 16 -8.30 9.39 3.86
N GLN A 17 -8.65 9.98 5.00
CA GLN A 17 -8.87 11.42 5.11
C GLN A 17 -7.56 12.14 5.36
N VAL A 18 -7.37 13.27 4.69
CA VAL A 18 -6.21 14.14 4.90
C VAL A 18 -6.37 14.82 6.26
N PRO A 19 -5.41 14.69 7.19
CA PRO A 19 -5.48 15.39 8.47
C PRO A 19 -5.47 16.91 8.28
N LEU A 20 -6.12 17.62 9.20
CA LEU A 20 -6.23 19.08 9.12
C LEU A 20 -4.84 19.73 9.19
N GLY A 21 -4.53 20.63 8.25
CA GLY A 21 -3.25 21.33 8.19
C GLY A 21 -2.20 20.69 7.27
N ASN A 22 -2.43 19.49 6.73
CA ASN A 22 -1.54 18.89 5.74
C ASN A 22 -1.81 19.44 4.34
N GLN A 23 -0.75 19.85 3.64
CA GLN A 23 -0.84 20.25 2.24
C GLN A 23 -0.98 19.02 1.34
N VAL A 24 -2.01 19.02 0.49
CA VAL A 24 -2.23 17.97 -0.51
C VAL A 24 -1.47 18.35 -1.78
N PRO A 25 -0.54 17.52 -2.28
CA PRO A 25 0.18 17.82 -3.51
C PRO A 25 -0.76 17.78 -4.72
N MET A 26 -0.45 18.62 -5.70
CA MET A 26 -1.06 18.52 -7.03
C MET A 26 -0.35 17.43 -7.84
N CYS A 27 -1.12 16.53 -8.45
CA CYS A 27 -0.58 15.50 -9.33
C CYS A 27 -0.29 16.08 -10.72
N PHE A 28 0.55 15.40 -11.51
CA PHE A 28 0.83 15.76 -12.91
C PHE A 28 -0.41 15.84 -13.81
N CYS A 29 -1.50 15.17 -13.45
CA CYS A 29 -2.78 15.32 -14.16
C CYS A 29 -3.53 16.63 -13.85
N GLY A 30 -2.94 17.53 -13.05
CA GLY A 30 -3.52 18.82 -12.66
C GLY A 30 -4.56 18.74 -11.53
N SER A 31 -4.89 17.54 -11.05
CA SER A 31 -5.80 17.34 -9.91
C SER A 31 -5.06 17.14 -8.60
N LEU A 32 -5.68 17.53 -7.48
CA LEU A 32 -5.17 17.20 -6.14
C LEU A 32 -5.13 15.67 -5.94
N CYS A 33 -4.05 15.20 -5.30
CA CYS A 33 -3.92 13.80 -4.93
C CYS A 33 -4.99 13.38 -3.91
N LYS A 34 -5.33 12.08 -3.91
CA LYS A 34 -6.08 11.44 -2.84
C LYS A 34 -5.10 10.83 -1.84
N LEU A 35 -5.43 10.85 -0.56
CA LEU A 35 -4.68 10.11 0.46
C LEU A 35 -5.17 8.66 0.48
N MET A 36 -4.21 7.74 0.46
CA MET A 36 -4.43 6.30 0.51
C MET A 36 -3.67 5.73 1.70
N GLU A 37 -4.18 4.66 2.28
CA GLU A 37 -3.55 3.89 3.34
C GLU A 37 -3.32 2.45 2.84
N SER A 38 -2.14 1.91 3.09
CA SER A 38 -1.82 0.54 2.73
C SER A 38 -2.37 -0.45 3.75
N LYS A 39 -3.04 -1.48 3.26
CA LYS A 39 -3.45 -2.69 3.98
C LYS A 39 -2.68 -3.91 3.47
N VAL A 40 -1.61 -3.69 2.71
CA VAL A 40 -0.69 -4.76 2.31
C VAL A 40 0.09 -5.17 3.54
N LEU A 41 -0.01 -6.44 3.95
CA LEU A 41 0.78 -6.96 5.06
C LEU A 41 2.27 -6.89 4.68
N GLY A 42 3.02 -6.06 5.39
CA GLY A 42 4.41 -5.73 5.09
C GLY A 42 4.88 -4.47 5.82
N ASP A 43 6.03 -3.96 5.40
CA ASP A 43 6.70 -2.79 6.02
C ASP A 43 5.91 -1.49 5.87
N ASP A 44 5.02 -1.45 4.89
CA ASP A 44 4.16 -0.32 4.57
C ASP A 44 2.71 -0.47 5.08
N PHE A 45 2.37 -1.55 5.79
CA PHE A 45 1.05 -1.72 6.39
C PHE A 45 0.70 -0.55 7.32
N GLY A 46 -0.50 0.02 7.18
CA GLY A 46 -0.96 1.17 7.95
C GLY A 46 -0.38 2.52 7.48
N MET A 47 0.64 2.53 6.62
CA MET A 47 1.25 3.77 6.14
C MET A 47 0.37 4.47 5.10
N ARG A 48 0.30 5.80 5.21
CA ARG A 48 -0.46 6.65 4.29
C ARG A 48 0.43 7.37 3.30
N TYR A 49 -0.06 7.50 2.08
CA TYR A 49 0.64 8.15 0.99
C TYR A 49 -0.33 8.82 0.02
N PHE A 50 0.16 9.84 -0.68
CA PHE A 50 -0.61 10.52 -1.70
C PHE A 50 -0.54 9.74 -3.02
N MET A 51 -1.71 9.54 -3.61
CA MET A 51 -1.90 8.87 -4.89
C MET A 51 -2.69 9.77 -5.84
N CYS A 52 -2.42 9.68 -7.13
CA CYS A 52 -3.23 10.37 -8.14
C CYS A 52 -4.72 10.01 -8.01
N ARG A 53 -5.61 11.01 -8.16
CA ARG A 53 -7.07 10.76 -8.20
C ARG A 53 -7.48 9.97 -9.45
N ASN A 54 -6.80 10.19 -10.58
CA ASN A 54 -7.06 9.57 -11.88
C ASN A 54 -6.18 8.33 -12.13
N TYR A 55 -6.04 7.47 -11.12
CA TYR A 55 -5.08 6.35 -11.11
C TYR A 55 -5.27 5.30 -12.21
N GLU A 56 -6.31 5.39 -13.06
CA GLU A 56 -6.40 4.62 -14.30
C GLU A 56 -5.31 5.02 -15.32
N TYR A 57 -4.87 6.27 -15.28
CA TYR A 57 -3.68 6.73 -16.00
C TYR A 57 -2.49 6.58 -15.05
N ASP A 58 -1.83 5.42 -15.06
CA ASP A 58 -0.48 5.28 -14.52
C ASP A 58 0.42 6.13 -15.45
N PRO A 59 0.87 7.34 -15.06
CA PRO A 59 1.88 8.02 -15.87
C PRO A 59 3.06 7.05 -15.99
N PRO A 60 3.61 6.85 -17.21
CA PRO A 60 4.60 5.81 -17.45
C PRO A 60 5.68 5.92 -16.38
N LYS A 61 5.84 4.88 -15.56
CA LYS A 61 6.77 4.82 -14.42
C LYS A 61 8.03 5.57 -14.79
N CYS A 62 8.18 6.81 -14.32
CA CYS A 62 9.34 7.59 -14.71
C CYS A 62 10.53 6.84 -14.12
N ARG A 63 11.39 6.34 -15.01
CA ARG A 63 12.56 5.56 -14.61
C ARG A 63 13.48 6.48 -13.81
N GLY A 64 13.33 6.47 -12.50
CA GLY A 64 14.18 7.17 -11.54
C GLY A 64 13.41 7.95 -10.47
N LYS A 65 13.57 7.56 -9.20
CA LYS A 65 13.24 8.33 -7.98
C LYS A 65 11.76 8.62 -7.64
N ASP A 66 10.78 8.04 -8.32
CA ASP A 66 9.38 8.15 -7.89
C ASP A 66 9.06 7.18 -6.74
N ARG A 67 9.49 7.53 -5.52
CA ARG A 67 8.88 6.97 -4.33
C ARG A 67 7.48 7.56 -4.19
N PRO A 68 6.48 6.79 -3.72
CA PRO A 68 5.21 7.36 -3.29
C PRO A 68 5.49 8.54 -2.36
N MET A 69 4.73 9.62 -2.51
CA MET A 69 4.83 10.72 -1.56
C MET A 69 4.15 10.29 -0.26
N TRP A 70 4.94 9.72 0.64
CA TRP A 70 4.49 9.22 1.93
C TRP A 70 4.11 10.38 2.85
N LEU A 71 2.96 10.26 3.49
CA LEU A 71 2.56 11.14 4.59
C LEU A 71 3.21 10.69 5.89
N ASP A 72 3.24 9.37 6.12
CA ASP A 72 3.88 8.77 7.28
C ASP A 72 5.32 8.38 6.94
N THR A 73 6.28 8.73 7.80
CA THR A 73 7.70 8.37 7.62
C THR A 73 8.06 7.05 8.30
N GLU A 74 7.24 6.61 9.27
CA GLU A 74 7.48 5.43 10.08
C GLU A 74 6.16 4.66 10.30
N GLN A 75 6.25 3.33 10.29
CA GLN A 75 5.14 2.45 10.62
C GLN A 75 4.95 2.38 12.13
N SER A 76 3.69 2.41 12.59
CA SER A 76 3.36 2.33 14.01
C SER A 76 3.76 0.98 14.62
N GLN A 77 4.07 0.95 15.92
CA GLN A 77 4.38 -0.33 16.59
C GLN A 77 3.19 -1.29 16.58
N GLN A 78 1.97 -0.78 16.71
CA GLN A 78 0.76 -1.58 16.66
C GLN A 78 0.58 -2.27 15.30
N ASP A 79 0.89 -1.56 14.22
CA ASP A 79 0.86 -2.11 12.85
C ASP A 79 1.93 -3.18 12.65
N LYS A 80 3.15 -2.95 13.15
CA LYS A 80 4.23 -3.95 13.14
C LYS A 80 3.82 -5.22 13.87
N ASP A 81 3.28 -5.09 15.08
CA ASP A 81 2.84 -6.21 15.91
C ASP A 81 1.70 -6.99 15.23
N TRP A 82 0.78 -6.28 14.57
CA TRP A 82 -0.29 -6.89 13.78
C TRP A 82 0.26 -7.73 12.61
N VAL A 83 1.16 -7.14 11.81
CA VAL A 83 1.78 -7.83 10.67
C VAL A 83 2.58 -9.05 11.13
N GLU A 84 3.34 -8.94 12.22
CA GLU A 84 4.11 -10.07 12.75
C GLU A 84 3.19 -11.22 13.22
N ARG A 85 2.07 -10.90 13.87
CA ARG A 85 1.09 -11.89 14.31
C ARG A 85 0.47 -12.64 13.15
N GLU A 86 0.03 -11.92 12.11
CA GLU A 86 -0.51 -12.53 10.89
C GLU A 86 0.53 -13.42 10.20
N ALA A 87 1.78 -12.95 10.10
CA ALA A 87 2.88 -13.74 9.53
C ALA A 87 3.15 -15.02 10.34
N ARG A 88 3.07 -14.96 11.68
CA ARG A 88 3.21 -16.12 12.56
C ARG A 88 2.09 -17.13 12.33
N TRP A 89 0.84 -16.68 12.32
CA TRP A 89 -0.31 -17.53 12.06
C TRP A 89 -0.22 -18.22 10.69
N ALA A 90 0.19 -17.50 9.65
CA ALA A 90 0.37 -18.06 8.31
C ALA A 90 1.45 -19.15 8.29
N ARG A 91 2.57 -18.96 9.00
CA ARG A 91 3.64 -19.96 9.13
C ARG A 91 3.15 -21.22 9.86
N GLU A 92 2.46 -21.06 10.98
CA GLU A 92 1.91 -22.18 11.74
C GLU A 92 0.89 -22.97 10.93
N ARG A 93 -0.01 -22.26 10.22
CA ARG A 93 -0.98 -22.89 9.33
C ARG A 93 -0.30 -23.66 8.19
N TRP A 94 0.71 -23.06 7.58
CA TRP A 94 1.51 -23.72 6.55
C TRP A 94 2.17 -25.00 7.07
N GLN A 95 2.77 -24.96 8.26
CA GLN A 95 3.34 -26.13 8.91
C GLN A 95 2.31 -27.23 9.16
N ARG A 96 1.10 -26.90 9.64
CA ARG A 96 0.03 -27.89 9.84
C ARG A 96 -0.34 -28.59 8.53
N MET A 97 -0.50 -27.83 7.45
CA MET A 97 -0.81 -28.40 6.13
C MET A 97 0.29 -29.33 5.61
N LEU A 98 1.56 -29.09 5.96
CA LEU A 98 2.68 -29.98 5.61
C LEU A 98 2.74 -31.26 6.47
N HIS A 99 2.16 -31.24 7.67
CA HIS A 99 2.21 -32.35 8.62
C HIS A 99 0.91 -33.19 8.64
N GLU A 100 -0.14 -32.77 7.94
CA GLU A 100 -1.40 -33.52 7.74
C GLU A 100 -1.38 -34.40 6.46
N GLU A 101 -0.20 -34.92 6.07
CA GLU A 101 -0.05 -35.94 5.00
C GLU A 101 -0.27 -37.37 5.51
#